data_AF-A0A1J8Q6J1-F1
#
_entry.id   AF-A0A1J8Q6J1-F1
#
_cell.length_a   1.000
_cell.length_b   1.000
_cell.length_c   1.000
_cell.angle_alpha   90.00
_cell.angle_beta   90.00
_cell.angle_gamma   90.00
#
_symmetry.space_group_name_H-M   'P 1'
#
loop_
_entity.id
_entity.type
_entity.pdbx_description
1 polymer ?
#
loop_
_entity_poly.entity_id
_entity_poly.type
_entity_poly.pdbx_seq_one_letter_code
_entity_poly.pdbx_strand_id
1 'polypeptide(L)'
;MKSFQHNTCQSHDTLGQISAYVAAHLGAQFHCHIYSLLVVWDEARILRWDRSGTIVSEAISYNNQPHLVEFFARFSAASPQMRGHDTSVSQPTDVQKHVAAKALDLPLSTKLFGLKVPECQGSYIVAAPLAPSYTPPGHATRGFKAYSTQTNTVVFLKDTWRINLPEIIEEGLTYKRLNEASVPHILKCLTSGDIGDGEHLLYTSLALSPCS
;
A
#
# COMPACT_ATOMS: atom_id res chain seq x y z
N MET A 1 24.94 -20.50 -2.92
CA MET A 1 23.56 -20.23 -3.39
C MET A 1 23.65 -19.65 -4.78
N LYS A 2 23.01 -20.23 -5.81
CA LYS A 2 23.02 -19.65 -7.16
C LYS A 2 22.12 -18.41 -7.18
N SER A 3 22.59 -17.31 -7.78
CA SER A 3 21.79 -16.09 -7.94
C SER A 3 20.55 -16.40 -8.79
N PHE A 4 19.37 -15.97 -8.31
CA PHE A 4 18.12 -16.05 -9.09
C PHE A 4 18.21 -15.22 -10.38
N GLN A 5 18.80 -14.02 -10.27
CA GLN A 5 19.00 -13.13 -11.40
C GLN A 5 20.30 -13.46 -12.12
N HIS A 6 20.21 -13.67 -13.44
CA HIS A 6 21.38 -13.78 -14.28
C HIS A 6 21.99 -12.38 -14.50
N ASN A 7 23.32 -12.29 -14.50
CA ASN A 7 24.00 -11.01 -14.73
C ASN A 7 24.15 -10.75 -16.24
N THR A 8 23.01 -10.61 -16.94
CA THR A 8 22.94 -10.28 -18.37
C THR A 8 22.04 -9.07 -18.57
N CYS A 9 22.30 -8.28 -19.63
CA CYS A 9 21.46 -7.12 -19.96
C CYS A 9 19.99 -7.51 -20.12
N GLN A 10 19.70 -8.63 -20.79
CA GLN A 10 18.35 -9.14 -20.99
C GLN A 10 17.64 -9.48 -19.67
N SER A 11 18.38 -10.02 -18.69
CA SER A 11 17.82 -10.29 -17.36
C SER A 11 17.52 -8.99 -16.61
N HIS A 12 18.35 -7.95 -16.78
CA HIS A 12 18.12 -6.64 -16.18
C HIS A 12 16.91 -5.95 -16.82
N ASP A 13 16.78 -6.01 -18.14
CA ASP A 13 15.63 -5.45 -18.86
C ASP A 13 14.33 -6.14 -18.47
N THR A 14 14.34 -7.47 -18.38
CA THR A 14 13.18 -8.26 -17.94
C THR A 14 12.78 -7.89 -16.52
N LEU A 15 13.75 -7.79 -15.60
CA LEU A 15 13.49 -7.38 -14.22
C LEU A 15 12.93 -5.95 -14.15
N GLY A 16 13.48 -5.03 -14.93
CA GLY A 16 12.97 -3.66 -15.04
C GLY A 16 11.51 -3.63 -15.49
N GLN A 17 11.17 -4.41 -16.52
CA GLN A 17 9.82 -4.50 -17.05
C GLN A 17 8.82 -5.08 -16.04
N ILE A 18 9.13 -6.22 -15.42
CA ILE A 18 8.21 -6.83 -14.43
C ILE A 18 8.07 -5.93 -13.20
N SER A 19 9.14 -5.24 -12.78
CA SER A 19 9.09 -4.28 -11.67
C SER A 19 8.21 -3.08 -12.00
N ALA A 20 8.26 -2.58 -13.24
CA ALA A 20 7.41 -1.48 -13.69
C ALA A 20 5.92 -1.86 -13.67
N TYR A 21 5.57 -3.08 -14.11
CA TYR A 21 4.19 -3.57 -14.05
C TYR A 21 3.68 -3.73 -12.62
N VAL A 22 4.53 -4.22 -11.73
CA VAL A 22 4.23 -4.34 -10.30
C VAL A 22 4.02 -2.97 -9.67
N ALA A 23 4.92 -2.01 -9.96
CA ALA A 23 4.81 -0.64 -9.47
C ALA A 23 3.51 0.02 -9.92
N ALA A 24 3.13 -0.15 -11.18
CA ALA A 24 1.86 0.35 -11.72
C ALA A 24 0.65 -0.27 -10.99
N HIS A 25 0.62 -1.60 -10.81
CA HIS A 25 -0.45 -2.28 -10.05
C HIS A 25 -0.55 -1.78 -8.61
N LEU A 26 0.58 -1.80 -7.89
CA LEU A 26 0.67 -1.34 -6.51
C LEU A 26 0.48 0.18 -6.37
N GLY A 27 0.44 0.96 -7.44
CA GLY A 27 0.12 2.40 -7.37
C GLY A 27 -1.31 2.71 -7.78
N ALA A 28 -1.90 1.91 -8.67
CA ALA A 28 -3.26 2.10 -9.17
C ALA A 28 -4.33 1.48 -8.25
N GLN A 29 -3.96 0.50 -7.43
CA GLN A 29 -4.89 -0.24 -6.59
C GLN A 29 -4.41 -0.29 -5.14
N PHE A 30 -5.35 -0.39 -4.19
CA PHE A 30 -5.06 -0.59 -2.78
C PHE A 30 -4.71 -2.06 -2.52
N HIS A 31 -3.43 -2.37 -2.66
CA HIS A 31 -2.83 -3.66 -2.37
C HIS A 31 -1.62 -3.48 -1.46
N CYS A 32 -1.47 -4.34 -0.46
CA CYS A 32 -0.28 -4.42 0.39
C CYS A 32 0.85 -5.21 -0.31
N HIS A 33 0.47 -6.23 -1.07
CA HIS A 33 1.35 -7.05 -1.90
C HIS A 33 0.61 -7.56 -3.13
N ILE A 34 1.34 -8.03 -4.13
CA ILE A 34 0.79 -8.71 -5.30
C ILE A 34 1.62 -9.95 -5.64
N TYR A 35 0.99 -10.91 -6.30
CA TYR A 35 1.67 -12.07 -6.85
C TYR A 35 1.86 -11.93 -8.36
N SER A 36 2.95 -12.47 -8.88
CA SER A 36 3.19 -12.62 -10.32
C SER A 36 3.80 -13.99 -10.59
N LEU A 37 3.60 -14.50 -11.80
CA LEU A 37 4.20 -15.74 -12.24
C LEU A 37 5.22 -15.44 -13.34
N LEU A 38 6.43 -15.92 -13.14
CA LEU A 38 7.48 -15.92 -14.15
C LEU A 38 7.58 -17.32 -14.73
N VAL A 39 7.17 -17.50 -15.98
CA VAL A 39 7.27 -18.77 -16.71
C VAL A 39 8.42 -18.67 -17.68
N VAL A 40 9.35 -19.61 -17.59
CA VAL A 40 10.54 -19.70 -18.44
C VAL A 40 10.70 -21.16 -18.84
N TRP A 41 10.44 -21.46 -20.11
CA TRP A 41 10.43 -22.82 -20.63
C TRP A 41 9.47 -23.74 -19.83
N ASP A 42 9.99 -24.83 -19.28
CA ASP A 42 9.28 -25.85 -18.50
C ASP A 42 9.28 -25.56 -16.98
N GLU A 43 9.82 -24.42 -16.56
CA GLU A 43 9.83 -23.96 -15.17
C GLU A 43 8.96 -22.71 -14.96
N ALA A 44 8.39 -22.61 -13.76
CA ALA A 44 7.67 -21.44 -13.28
C ALA A 44 8.19 -21.01 -11.91
N ARG A 45 8.11 -19.71 -11.62
CA ARG A 45 8.38 -19.16 -10.29
C ARG A 45 7.22 -18.27 -9.87
N ILE A 46 6.89 -18.36 -8.59
CA ILE A 46 5.92 -17.48 -7.94
C ILE A 46 6.71 -16.34 -7.32
N LEU A 47 6.35 -15.12 -7.67
CA LEU A 47 6.95 -13.89 -7.15
C LEU A 47 5.90 -13.19 -6.30
N ARG A 48 6.19 -13.00 -5.02
CA ARG A 48 5.41 -12.13 -4.13
C ARG A 48 6.11 -10.78 -4.04
N TRP A 49 5.46 -9.75 -4.54
CA TRP A 49 5.95 -8.38 -4.53
C TRP A 49 5.24 -7.58 -3.45
N ASP A 50 5.99 -6.80 -2.71
CA ASP A 50 5.44 -5.73 -1.89
C ASP A 50 6.29 -4.47 -2.05
N ARG A 51 6.02 -3.45 -1.25
CA ARG A 51 6.77 -2.19 -1.33
C ARG A 51 8.18 -2.27 -0.73
N SER A 52 8.54 -3.34 -0.02
CA SER A 52 9.91 -3.58 0.48
C SER A 52 10.77 -4.35 -0.51
N GLY A 53 10.17 -5.14 -1.40
CA GLY A 53 10.91 -5.95 -2.35
C GLY A 53 10.12 -7.12 -2.89
N THR A 54 10.83 -8.22 -3.15
CA THR A 54 10.28 -9.39 -3.83
C THR A 54 10.80 -10.67 -3.21
N ILE A 55 9.88 -11.55 -2.87
CA ILE A 55 10.18 -12.93 -2.49
C ILE A 55 9.92 -13.80 -3.71
N VAL A 56 10.88 -14.65 -4.07
CA VAL A 56 10.80 -15.51 -5.25
C VAL A 56 10.88 -16.97 -4.81
N SER A 57 9.96 -17.80 -5.29
CA SER A 57 10.01 -19.24 -5.02
C SER A 57 11.21 -19.91 -5.69
N GLU A 58 11.50 -21.12 -5.25
CA GLU A 58 12.28 -22.06 -6.06
C GLU A 58 11.61 -22.32 -7.41
N ALA A 59 12.37 -22.86 -8.37
CA ALA A 59 11.83 -23.18 -9.69
C ALA A 59 10.86 -24.36 -9.57
N ILE A 60 9.69 -24.22 -10.19
CA ILE A 60 8.65 -25.24 -10.21
C ILE A 60 8.63 -25.82 -11.61
N SER A 61 9.02 -27.09 -11.75
CA SER A 61 8.81 -27.85 -12.99
C SER A 61 7.32 -28.18 -13.12
N TYR A 62 6.52 -27.23 -13.58
CA TYR A 62 5.05 -27.25 -13.48
C TYR A 62 4.39 -28.34 -14.33
N ASN A 63 5.10 -28.92 -15.30
CA ASN A 63 4.63 -30.09 -16.06
C ASN A 63 4.72 -31.41 -15.27
N ASN A 64 5.56 -31.45 -14.23
CA ASN A 64 5.86 -32.65 -13.46
C ASN A 64 5.45 -32.54 -11.99
N GLN A 65 5.15 -31.32 -11.51
CA GLN A 65 4.84 -31.03 -10.11
C GLN A 65 3.49 -30.32 -9.99
N PRO A 66 2.67 -30.66 -8.98
CA PRO A 66 1.33 -30.07 -8.82
C PRO A 66 1.35 -28.66 -8.24
N HIS A 67 2.51 -28.16 -7.79
CA HIS A 67 2.61 -26.95 -6.97
C HIS A 67 2.03 -25.69 -7.62
N LEU A 68 2.16 -25.53 -8.94
CA LEU A 68 1.59 -24.37 -9.63
C LEU A 68 0.06 -24.42 -9.65
N VAL A 69 -0.52 -25.60 -9.93
CA VAL A 69 -1.97 -25.82 -9.90
C VAL A 69 -2.52 -25.65 -8.49
N GLU A 70 -1.83 -26.22 -7.50
CA GLU A 70 -2.17 -26.09 -6.09
C GLU A 70 -2.13 -24.62 -5.62
N PHE A 71 -1.12 -23.86 -6.05
CA PHE A 71 -1.04 -22.43 -5.79
C PHE A 71 -2.27 -21.71 -6.33
N PHE A 72 -2.66 -21.92 -7.60
CA PHE A 72 -3.85 -21.28 -8.16
C PHE A 72 -5.14 -21.68 -7.44
N ALA A 73 -5.30 -22.96 -7.10
CA ALA A 73 -6.46 -23.43 -6.35
C ALA A 73 -6.56 -22.74 -5.00
N ARG A 74 -5.46 -22.72 -4.23
CA ARG A 74 -5.40 -22.05 -2.92
C ARG A 74 -5.56 -20.55 -3.03
N PHE A 75 -4.92 -19.91 -4.01
CA PHE A 75 -5.01 -18.47 -4.26
C PHE A 75 -6.43 -18.04 -4.62
N SER A 76 -7.15 -18.84 -5.43
CA SER A 76 -8.55 -18.55 -5.79
C SER A 76 -9.48 -18.62 -4.59
N ALA A 77 -9.23 -19.55 -3.67
CA ALA A 77 -9.99 -19.75 -2.43
C ALA A 77 -9.52 -18.85 -1.28
N ALA A 78 -8.40 -18.12 -1.45
CA ALA A 78 -7.81 -17.29 -0.41
C ALA A 78 -8.66 -16.04 -0.14
N SER A 79 -8.60 -15.57 1.11
CA SER A 79 -9.23 -14.31 1.51
C SER A 79 -8.65 -13.12 0.74
N PRO A 80 -9.39 -11.99 0.62
CA PRO A 80 -8.85 -10.78 0.01
C PRO A 80 -7.50 -10.35 0.58
N GLN A 81 -7.34 -10.42 1.91
CA GLN A 81 -6.10 -10.12 2.63
C GLN A 81 -4.94 -10.98 2.12
N MET A 82 -5.13 -12.30 2.05
CA MET A 82 -4.10 -13.24 1.59
C MET A 82 -3.73 -13.01 0.12
N ARG A 83 -4.70 -12.60 -0.71
CA ARG A 83 -4.46 -12.19 -2.10
C ARG A 83 -3.76 -10.83 -2.24
N GLY A 84 -3.59 -10.12 -1.13
CA GLY A 84 -2.86 -8.86 -1.04
C GLY A 84 -3.73 -7.61 -1.08
N HIS A 85 -5.05 -7.72 -1.07
CA HIS A 85 -5.92 -6.56 -0.96
C HIS A 85 -5.74 -5.89 0.39
N ASP A 86 -5.65 -4.57 0.36
CA ASP A 86 -5.66 -3.76 1.57
C ASP A 86 -7.08 -3.65 2.13
N THR A 87 -7.30 -4.30 3.27
CA THR A 87 -8.63 -4.38 3.88
C THR A 87 -8.94 -3.26 4.87
N SER A 88 -8.03 -2.29 5.04
CA SER A 88 -8.37 -1.00 5.64
C SER A 88 -9.27 -0.17 4.72
N VAL A 89 -9.26 -0.49 3.42
CA VAL A 89 -10.00 0.21 2.37
C VAL A 89 -11.39 -0.41 2.19
N SER A 90 -12.38 0.46 2.11
CA SER A 90 -13.80 0.10 1.98
C SER A 90 -14.52 1.01 1.00
N GLN A 91 -15.73 0.62 0.60
CA GLN A 91 -16.61 1.51 -0.15
C GLN A 91 -17.44 2.35 0.82
N PRO A 92 -17.39 3.69 0.75
CA PRO A 92 -18.26 4.55 1.55
C PRO A 92 -19.73 4.39 1.13
N THR A 93 -20.66 4.69 2.04
CA THR A 93 -22.09 4.77 1.71
C THR A 93 -22.37 5.95 0.78
N ASP A 94 -23.51 5.97 0.09
CA ASP A 94 -23.81 7.07 -0.86
C ASP A 94 -23.98 8.42 -0.15
N VAL A 95 -24.50 8.41 1.09
CA VAL A 95 -24.57 9.60 1.94
C VAL A 95 -23.15 10.11 2.25
N GLN A 96 -22.26 9.21 2.64
CA GLN A 96 -20.85 9.53 2.90
C GLN A 96 -20.14 10.08 1.66
N LYS A 97 -20.36 9.47 0.48
CA LYS A 97 -19.81 9.95 -0.80
C LYS A 97 -20.29 11.35 -1.11
N HIS A 98 -21.58 11.63 -0.95
CA HIS A 98 -22.15 12.94 -1.25
C HIS A 98 -21.55 14.04 -0.37
N VAL A 99 -21.50 13.82 0.94
CA VAL A 99 -20.93 14.78 1.89
C VAL A 99 -19.44 14.99 1.65
N ALA A 100 -18.68 13.90 1.47
CA ALA A 100 -17.25 13.99 1.23
C ALA A 100 -16.92 14.66 -0.11
N ALA A 101 -17.62 14.33 -1.20
CA ALA A 101 -17.40 14.96 -2.50
C ALA A 101 -17.62 16.48 -2.43
N LYS A 102 -18.69 16.92 -1.75
CA LYS A 102 -18.94 18.35 -1.53
C LYS A 102 -17.85 19.01 -0.68
N ALA A 103 -17.44 18.38 0.42
CA ALA A 103 -16.40 18.92 1.30
C ALA A 103 -15.01 18.98 0.63
N LEU A 104 -14.71 18.02 -0.24
CA LEU A 104 -13.44 17.93 -0.96
C LEU A 104 -13.40 18.81 -2.22
N ASP A 105 -14.54 19.37 -2.62
CA ASP A 105 -14.75 20.11 -3.87
C ASP A 105 -14.51 19.23 -5.11
N LEU A 106 -15.19 18.07 -5.13
CA LEU A 106 -15.08 17.07 -6.19
C LEU A 106 -16.44 16.82 -6.87
N PRO A 107 -16.45 16.50 -8.17
CA PRO A 107 -17.67 16.05 -8.84
C PRO A 107 -18.28 14.83 -8.14
N LEU A 108 -19.62 14.77 -8.02
CA LEU A 108 -20.33 13.65 -7.38
C LEU A 108 -20.11 12.29 -8.08
N SER A 109 -19.68 12.30 -9.34
CA SER A 109 -19.31 11.11 -10.10
C SER A 109 -17.92 10.56 -9.75
N THR A 110 -17.13 11.28 -8.94
CA THR A 110 -15.78 10.87 -8.55
C THR A 110 -15.83 9.60 -7.73
N LYS A 111 -14.98 8.63 -8.06
CA LYS A 111 -14.84 7.41 -7.27
C LYS A 111 -14.13 7.74 -5.95
N LEU A 112 -14.82 7.44 -4.84
CA LEU A 112 -14.32 7.66 -3.49
C LEU A 112 -14.12 6.33 -2.75
N PHE A 113 -13.19 6.34 -1.82
CA PHE A 113 -12.79 5.19 -1.00
C PHE A 113 -12.80 5.57 0.47
N GLY A 114 -13.24 4.65 1.33
CA GLY A 114 -13.19 4.79 2.78
C GLY A 114 -11.91 4.17 3.30
N LEU A 115 -11.16 4.88 4.13
CA LEU A 115 -9.94 4.40 4.77
C LEU A 115 -10.12 4.41 6.29
N LYS A 116 -9.69 3.33 6.95
CA LYS A 116 -9.69 3.21 8.40
C LYS A 116 -8.27 3.16 8.93
N VAL A 117 -7.98 3.97 9.94
CA VAL A 117 -6.73 3.93 10.69
C VAL A 117 -7.00 3.18 12.01
N PRO A 118 -6.56 1.92 12.16
CA PRO A 118 -7.01 1.01 13.22
C PRO A 118 -6.77 1.55 14.64
N GLU A 119 -5.56 2.02 14.91
CA GLU A 119 -5.13 2.39 16.26
C GLU A 119 -5.89 3.59 16.85
N CYS A 120 -6.38 4.47 15.98
CA CYS A 120 -7.07 5.69 16.41
C CYS A 120 -8.56 5.71 16.02
N GLN A 121 -9.09 4.60 15.51
CA GLN A 121 -10.45 4.47 14.97
C GLN A 121 -10.80 5.50 13.89
N GLY A 122 -9.83 6.23 13.33
CA GLY A 122 -10.05 7.31 12.37
C GLY A 122 -10.67 6.78 11.08
N SER A 123 -11.75 7.41 10.63
CA SER A 123 -12.45 7.05 9.40
C SER A 123 -12.43 8.22 8.41
N TYR A 124 -11.86 7.95 7.25
CA TYR A 124 -11.57 8.95 6.23
C TYR A 124 -12.19 8.55 4.89
N ILE A 125 -12.58 9.55 4.11
CA ILE A 125 -13.02 9.36 2.73
C ILE A 125 -12.08 10.11 1.81
N VAL A 126 -11.54 9.42 0.81
CA VAL A 126 -10.54 9.93 -0.11
C VAL A 126 -10.92 9.66 -1.56
N ALA A 127 -10.40 10.49 -2.47
CA ALA A 127 -10.36 10.17 -3.89
C ALA A 127 -9.09 9.37 -4.22
N ALA A 128 -8.79 9.20 -5.50
CA ALA A 128 -7.50 8.67 -5.94
C ALA A 128 -6.33 9.53 -5.37
N PRO A 129 -5.15 8.94 -5.13
CA PRO A 129 -3.98 9.65 -4.59
C PRO A 129 -3.57 10.84 -5.47
N LEU A 130 -3.09 11.92 -4.86
CA LEU A 130 -2.77 13.19 -5.55
C LEU A 130 -1.51 13.12 -6.43
N ALA A 131 -0.59 12.19 -6.17
CA ALA A 131 0.67 12.07 -6.91
C ALA A 131 1.16 10.61 -6.90
N PRO A 132 0.71 9.74 -7.82
CA PRO A 132 1.23 8.39 -7.89
C PRO A 132 2.59 8.43 -8.59
N SER A 133 3.65 8.76 -7.85
CA SER A 133 5.00 8.41 -8.29
C SER A 133 5.14 6.89 -8.19
N TYR A 134 5.04 6.21 -9.33
CA TYR A 134 5.21 4.76 -9.42
C TYR A 134 6.70 4.40 -9.36
N THR A 135 7.35 4.67 -8.23
CA THR A 135 8.68 4.14 -8.02
C THR A 135 8.60 2.60 -7.90
N PRO A 136 9.58 1.87 -8.48
CA PRO A 136 9.80 0.45 -8.20
C PRO A 136 9.93 0.20 -6.68
N PRO A 137 9.92 -1.06 -6.18
CA PRO A 137 9.94 -1.34 -4.74
C PRO A 137 10.97 -0.49 -3.98
N GLY A 138 10.52 0.11 -2.87
CA GLY A 138 11.16 1.21 -2.17
C GLY A 138 10.12 2.07 -1.42
N HIS A 139 10.58 2.97 -0.55
CA HIS A 139 9.73 3.88 0.24
C HIS A 139 8.70 4.59 -0.65
N ALA A 140 7.48 4.08 -0.61
CA ALA A 140 6.36 4.65 -1.33
C ALA A 140 5.54 5.49 -0.34
N THR A 141 5.06 6.65 -0.82
CA THR A 141 4.14 7.49 -0.08
C THR A 141 2.92 7.74 -0.97
N ARG A 142 1.72 7.66 -0.39
CA ARG A 142 0.50 8.14 -1.02
C ARG A 142 -0.04 9.29 -0.18
N GLY A 143 -0.27 10.43 -0.84
CA GLY A 143 -0.92 11.58 -0.25
C GLY A 143 -2.37 11.69 -0.74
N PHE A 144 -3.28 11.99 0.17
CA PHE A 144 -4.68 12.19 -0.10
C PHE A 144 -5.18 13.47 0.55
N LYS A 145 -5.98 14.25 -0.18
CA LYS A 145 -6.94 15.14 0.45
C LYS A 145 -8.10 14.28 0.96
N ALA A 146 -8.35 14.29 2.26
CA ALA A 146 -9.25 13.36 2.92
C ALA A 146 -10.34 14.10 3.70
N TYR A 147 -11.56 13.56 3.69
CA TYR A 147 -12.64 14.01 4.55
C TYR A 147 -12.73 13.12 5.78
N SER A 148 -12.57 13.70 6.97
CA SER A 148 -12.75 13.00 8.24
C SER A 148 -14.23 12.90 8.58
N THR A 149 -14.76 11.68 8.70
CA THR A 149 -16.18 11.48 9.04
C THR A 149 -16.49 11.74 10.51
N GLN A 150 -15.46 11.84 11.36
CA GLN A 150 -15.63 12.10 12.80
C GLN A 150 -15.65 13.59 13.11
N THR A 151 -14.72 14.34 12.51
CA THR A 151 -14.56 15.77 12.76
C THR A 151 -15.28 16.64 11.74
N ASN A 152 -15.81 16.04 10.66
CA ASN A 152 -16.43 16.74 9.52
C ASN A 152 -15.51 17.80 8.91
N THR A 153 -14.20 17.54 8.92
CA THR A 153 -13.17 18.44 8.37
C THR A 153 -12.39 17.78 7.25
N VAL A 154 -11.84 18.62 6.38
CA VAL A 154 -10.83 18.19 5.41
C VAL A 154 -9.47 18.12 6.10
N VAL A 155 -8.74 17.05 5.87
CA VAL A 155 -7.39 16.79 6.38
C VAL A 155 -6.51 16.28 5.24
N PHE A 156 -5.20 16.21 5.46
CA PHE A 156 -4.30 15.53 4.55
C PHE A 156 -3.94 14.17 5.13
N LEU A 157 -4.25 13.08 4.42
CA LEU A 157 -3.86 11.73 4.82
C LEU A 157 -2.61 11.34 4.04
N LYS A 158 -1.59 10.87 4.75
CA LYS A 158 -0.34 10.38 4.20
C LYS A 158 -0.15 8.91 4.57
N ASP A 159 -0.18 8.03 3.59
CA ASP A 159 0.21 6.63 3.75
C ASP A 159 1.69 6.48 3.39
N THR A 160 2.48 5.80 4.22
CA THR A 160 3.88 5.53 3.93
C THR A 160 4.24 4.10 4.31
N TRP A 161 4.80 3.34 3.37
CA TRP A 161 5.37 2.04 3.69
C TRP A 161 6.69 2.20 4.42
N ARG A 162 6.80 1.57 5.59
CA ARG A 162 8.01 1.59 6.41
C ARG A 162 8.54 0.20 6.68
N ILE A 163 9.84 0.13 6.86
CA ILE A 163 10.50 -1.06 7.40
C ILE A 163 10.19 -1.09 8.91
N ASN A 164 9.61 -2.18 9.39
CA ASN A 164 9.34 -2.37 10.81
C ASN A 164 10.58 -2.95 11.51
N LEU A 165 11.49 -2.06 11.94
CA LEU A 165 12.64 -2.41 12.76
C LEU A 165 12.57 -1.67 14.10
N PRO A 166 12.96 -2.30 15.22
CA PRO A 166 12.91 -1.68 16.54
C PRO A 166 13.67 -0.35 16.67
N GLU A 167 14.74 -0.15 15.87
CA GLU A 167 15.51 1.11 15.92
C GLU A 167 14.84 2.26 15.15
N ILE A 168 13.87 1.97 14.28
CA ILE A 168 13.22 2.98 13.46
C ILE A 168 11.96 3.46 14.17
N ILE A 169 11.97 4.71 14.64
CA ILE A 169 10.81 5.33 15.28
C ILE A 169 9.69 5.54 14.24
N GLU A 170 8.45 5.35 14.66
CA GLU A 170 7.27 5.66 13.85
C GLU A 170 7.18 7.17 13.56
N GLU A 171 6.76 7.51 12.34
CA GLU A 171 6.64 8.92 11.93
C GLU A 171 5.64 9.67 12.83
N GLY A 172 4.54 9.02 13.23
CA GLY A 172 3.53 9.60 14.11
C GLY A 172 4.06 9.99 15.49
N LEU A 173 4.88 9.12 16.11
CA LEU A 173 5.55 9.41 17.37
C LEU A 173 6.56 10.56 17.23
N THR A 174 7.22 10.65 16.08
CA THR A 174 8.14 11.76 15.78
C THR A 174 7.37 13.08 15.73
N TYR A 175 6.25 13.16 15.02
CA TYR A 175 5.39 14.35 15.02
C TYR A 175 4.88 14.68 16.42
N LYS A 176 4.46 13.67 17.20
CA LYS A 176 3.99 13.88 18.58
C LYS A 176 5.06 14.57 19.43
N ARG A 177 6.30 14.07 19.41
CA ARG A 177 7.44 14.65 20.14
C ARG A 177 7.73 16.09 19.71
N LEU A 178 7.71 16.37 18.40
CA LEU A 178 7.95 17.72 17.87
C LEU A 178 6.84 18.71 18.28
N ASN A 179 5.58 18.27 18.26
CA ASN A 179 4.45 19.09 18.70
C ASN A 179 4.49 19.35 20.22
N GLU A 180 4.82 18.34 21.04
CA GLU A 180 4.99 18.49 22.50
C GLU A 180 6.14 19.46 22.84
N ALA A 181 7.20 19.47 22.04
CA ALA A 181 8.31 20.42 22.16
C ALA A 181 8.00 21.82 21.56
N SER A 182 6.79 22.05 21.06
CA SER A 182 6.37 23.33 20.46
C SER A 182 7.29 23.83 19.32
N VAL A 183 7.83 22.90 18.52
CA VAL A 183 8.68 23.25 17.37
C VAL A 183 7.84 24.02 16.34
N PRO A 184 8.26 25.23 15.91
CA PRO A 184 7.49 26.04 14.97
C PRO A 184 7.49 25.42 13.56
N HIS A 185 6.46 25.75 12.77
CA HIS A 185 6.32 25.35 11.36
C HIS A 185 6.24 23.83 11.10
N ILE A 186 5.82 23.05 12.08
CA ILE A 186 5.55 21.61 11.92
C ILE A 186 4.05 21.36 11.79
N LEU A 187 3.66 20.51 10.85
CA LEU A 187 2.27 20.07 10.70
C LEU A 187 1.81 19.30 11.96
N LYS A 188 0.58 19.58 12.41
CA LYS A 188 0.00 18.84 13.53
C LYS A 188 -0.47 17.47 13.05
N CYS A 189 0.11 16.41 13.60
CA CYS A 189 -0.39 15.05 13.43
C CYS A 189 -1.62 14.85 14.31
N LEU A 190 -2.78 14.70 13.68
CA LEU A 190 -4.07 14.46 14.34
C LEU A 190 -4.18 13.01 14.80
N THR A 191 -3.72 12.09 13.96
CA THR A 191 -3.66 10.67 14.24
C THR A 191 -2.60 10.02 13.36
N SER A 192 -2.02 8.94 13.88
CA SER A 192 -1.20 8.01 13.14
C SER A 192 -1.58 6.59 13.55
N GLY A 193 -1.35 5.62 12.67
CA GLY A 193 -1.39 4.23 13.06
C GLY A 193 -0.85 3.34 11.95
N ASP A 194 -0.33 2.20 12.38
CA ASP A 194 0.20 1.19 11.50
C ASP A 194 -0.91 0.25 11.01
N ILE A 195 -0.85 -0.10 9.71
CA ILE A 195 -1.82 -0.97 9.05
C ILE A 195 -1.09 -2.23 8.57
N GLY A 196 -1.45 -3.39 9.14
CA GLY A 196 -0.91 -4.70 8.80
C GLY A 196 -1.13 -5.74 9.91
N ASP A 197 -0.65 -6.96 9.69
CA ASP A 197 -0.80 -8.13 10.58
C ASP A 197 0.44 -8.41 11.45
N GLY A 198 1.37 -7.45 11.54
CA GLY A 198 2.53 -7.51 12.43
C GLY A 198 3.72 -8.34 11.90
N GLU A 199 3.52 -9.27 10.97
CA GLU A 199 4.60 -10.07 10.38
C GLU A 199 5.15 -9.47 9.08
N HIS A 200 4.34 -8.73 8.31
CA HIS A 200 4.78 -8.11 7.06
C HIS A 200 4.23 -6.68 6.90
N LEU A 201 5.14 -5.76 6.56
CA LEU A 201 4.94 -4.35 6.21
C LEU A 201 3.72 -3.65 6.83
N LEU A 202 4.00 -2.91 7.90
CA LEU A 202 3.15 -1.85 8.37
C LEU A 202 3.33 -0.65 7.42
N TYR A 203 2.24 -0.17 6.81
CA TYR A 203 2.26 1.20 6.32
C TYR A 203 1.59 2.08 7.36
N THR A 204 2.21 3.23 7.65
CA THR A 204 1.68 4.19 8.60
C THR A 204 0.81 5.17 7.83
N SER A 205 -0.44 5.33 8.28
CA SER A 205 -1.31 6.41 7.81
C SER A 205 -1.27 7.55 8.82
N LEU A 206 -0.93 8.75 8.38
CA LEU A 206 -0.95 9.97 9.21
C LEU A 206 -1.99 10.95 8.68
N ALA A 207 -2.88 11.42 9.57
CA ALA A 207 -3.77 12.54 9.26
C ALA A 207 -3.16 13.83 9.79
N LEU A 208 -2.88 14.78 8.90
CA LEU A 208 -2.29 16.07 9.19
C LEU A 208 -3.35 17.17 9.11
N SER A 209 -3.26 18.16 10.00
CA SER A 209 -4.12 19.34 9.95
C SER A 209 -3.90 20.13 8.65
N PRO A 210 -4.94 20.85 8.15
CA PRO A 210 -4.74 21.82 7.07
C PRO A 210 -3.66 22.85 7.45
N CYS A 211 -2.94 23.38 6.45
CA CYS A 211 -2.11 24.56 6.65
C CYS A 211 -3.02 25.73 7.04
N SER A 212 -2.76 26.31 8.21
CA SER A 212 -3.37 27.55 8.72
C SER A 212 -2.79 28.78 8.05
#